data_AF-A0A098B984-F1
#
_entry.id   AF-A0A098B984-F1
#
_cell.length_a   1.000
_cell.length_b   1.000
_cell.length_c   1.000
_cell.angle_alpha   90.00
_cell.angle_beta   90.00
_cell.angle_gamma   90.00
#
_symmetry.space_group_name_H-M   'P 1'
#
loop_
_entity.id
_entity.type
_entity.pdbx_description
1 polymer ?
#
loop_
_entity_poly.entity_id
_entity_poly.type
_entity_poly.pdbx_seq_one_letter_code
_entity_poly.pdbx_strand_id
1 'polypeptide(L)'
;MSRAKTVQSLAVITLIFLMIAGSIGLSSGMTKEELEYRPLTLSEVTKLFAQKGLKLEAVAREGFEDTVLLGIEPEIFRIHGSEDLVWIYPFSSHREREQLAGHYWRLNDEMMAVFLPHSQLFQTLAAKNMFIVYCPLLDIESLKTMGPDYASYVQRSKAIRELVLRDLNGGKRLVFQGEGQYWMVEVVLDCFGQFYKDDQGVLGYESWSEASAVAKYKGDPGQIKSFSYTLEGAYGSYSGIRQTLSSDGLVRLGRGNGLVGKVEEKHSFSIKWNGQAEAFDLEADPFGMIRLPY
;
A
#
# COMPACT_ATOMS: atom_id res chain seq x y z
N MET A 1 -43.56 -17.55 50.20
CA MET A 1 -42.17 -17.78 49.71
C MET A 1 -42.05 -18.06 48.20
N SER A 2 -43.12 -18.23 47.41
CA SER A 2 -42.95 -18.52 45.96
C SER A 2 -42.72 -17.27 45.08
N ARG A 3 -43.36 -16.13 45.38
CA ARG A 3 -43.23 -14.89 44.57
C ARG A 3 -41.79 -14.34 44.46
N ALA A 4 -40.98 -14.43 45.52
CA ALA A 4 -39.62 -13.89 45.52
C ALA A 4 -38.66 -14.65 44.57
N LYS A 5 -38.80 -15.98 44.47
CA LYS A 5 -38.01 -16.81 43.55
C LYS A 5 -38.40 -16.60 42.08
N THR A 6 -39.68 -16.33 41.82
CA THR A 6 -40.18 -16.05 40.46
C THR A 6 -39.68 -14.70 39.94
N VAL A 7 -39.61 -13.68 40.82
CA VAL A 7 -39.10 -12.34 40.45
C VAL A 7 -37.58 -12.36 40.22
N GLN A 8 -36.81 -13.11 41.02
CA GLN A 8 -35.38 -13.30 40.76
C GLN A 8 -35.11 -14.05 39.44
N SER A 9 -35.91 -15.08 39.13
CA SER A 9 -35.76 -15.84 37.88
C SER A 9 -36.11 -14.98 36.65
N LEU A 10 -37.13 -14.12 36.74
CA LEU A 10 -37.50 -13.22 35.66
C LEU A 10 -36.45 -12.13 35.43
N ALA A 11 -35.85 -11.59 36.49
CA ALA A 11 -34.78 -10.60 36.39
C ALA A 11 -33.50 -11.15 35.72
N VAL A 12 -33.14 -12.40 36.02
CA VAL A 12 -31.99 -13.08 35.38
C VAL A 12 -32.26 -13.35 33.90
N ILE A 13 -33.47 -13.78 33.54
CA ILE A 13 -33.85 -14.02 32.13
C ILE A 13 -33.84 -12.71 31.34
N THR A 14 -34.36 -11.62 31.89
CA THR A 14 -34.33 -10.30 31.23
C THR A 14 -32.90 -9.78 31.06
N LEU A 15 -32.01 -10.02 32.02
CA LEU A 15 -30.59 -9.63 31.93
C LEU A 15 -29.86 -10.43 30.84
N ILE A 16 -30.14 -11.73 30.70
CA ILE A 16 -29.60 -12.58 29.63
C ILE A 16 -30.12 -12.12 28.26
N PHE A 17 -31.41 -11.80 28.15
CA PHE A 17 -31.98 -11.25 26.90
C PHE A 17 -31.42 -9.86 26.55
N LEU A 18 -31.12 -9.00 27.54
CA LEU A 18 -30.46 -7.71 27.32
C LEU A 18 -28.99 -7.89 26.89
N MET A 19 -28.28 -8.89 27.39
CA MET A 19 -26.91 -9.21 26.97
C MET A 19 -26.87 -9.80 25.54
N ILE A 20 -27.84 -10.64 25.17
CA ILE A 20 -27.99 -11.19 23.82
C ILE A 20 -28.47 -10.10 22.83
N ALA A 21 -29.42 -9.26 23.23
CA ALA A 21 -29.89 -8.14 22.39
C ALA A 21 -28.83 -7.03 22.23
N GLY A 22 -28.01 -6.79 23.27
CA GLY A 22 -26.88 -5.86 23.19
C GLY A 22 -25.76 -6.34 22.27
N SER A 23 -25.52 -7.66 22.20
CA SER A 23 -24.55 -8.24 21.27
C SER A 23 -25.07 -8.31 19.82
N ILE A 24 -26.38 -8.43 19.61
CA ILE A 24 -26.99 -8.38 18.26
C ILE A 24 -27.13 -6.92 17.77
N GLY A 25 -27.46 -5.96 18.64
CA GLY A 25 -27.64 -4.55 18.29
C GLY A 25 -26.34 -3.79 17.95
N LEU A 26 -25.18 -4.27 18.41
CA LEU A 26 -23.86 -3.76 18.00
C LEU A 26 -23.47 -4.20 16.58
N SER A 27 -24.06 -5.29 16.07
CA SER A 27 -23.72 -5.84 14.74
C SER A 27 -24.58 -5.30 13.60
N SER A 28 -25.73 -4.67 13.88
CA SER A 28 -26.70 -4.26 12.85
C SER A 28 -26.33 -2.98 12.07
N GLY A 29 -25.23 -2.32 12.43
CA GLY A 29 -24.70 -1.17 11.70
C GLY A 29 -23.30 -1.40 11.11
N MET A 30 -22.72 -2.59 11.33
CA MET A 30 -21.35 -2.88 10.90
C MET A 30 -21.34 -3.46 9.49
N THR A 31 -20.43 -2.97 8.64
CA THR A 31 -20.21 -3.60 7.33
C THR A 31 -19.68 -5.03 7.50
N LYS A 32 -19.87 -5.88 6.48
CA LYS A 32 -19.36 -7.27 6.49
C LYS A 32 -17.85 -7.32 6.77
N GLU A 33 -17.10 -6.36 6.23
CA GLU A 33 -15.65 -6.23 6.46
C GLU A 33 -15.30 -5.93 7.93
N GLU A 34 -16.12 -5.14 8.63
CA GLU A 34 -15.92 -4.82 10.05
C GLU A 34 -16.21 -6.03 10.97
N LEU A 35 -17.10 -6.92 10.53
CA LEU A 35 -17.46 -8.14 11.26
C LEU A 35 -16.46 -9.28 11.02
N GLU A 36 -15.84 -9.33 9.84
CA GLU A 36 -14.97 -10.43 9.40
C GLU A 36 -13.46 -10.16 9.58
N TYR A 37 -13.06 -9.00 10.12
CA TYR A 37 -11.64 -8.71 10.35
C TYR A 37 -10.99 -9.79 11.23
N ARG A 38 -9.88 -10.33 10.73
CA ARG A 38 -8.96 -11.16 11.50
C ARG A 38 -7.50 -10.94 11.07
N PRO A 39 -6.54 -11.18 11.97
CA PRO A 39 -5.13 -11.25 11.61
C PRO A 39 -4.87 -12.24 10.46
N LEU A 40 -3.90 -11.89 9.62
CA LEU A 40 -3.31 -12.81 8.66
C LEU A 40 -2.48 -13.86 9.40
N THR A 41 -2.44 -15.05 8.83
CA THR A 41 -1.48 -16.09 9.21
C THR A 41 -0.32 -16.11 8.23
N LEU A 42 0.85 -16.58 8.67
CA LEU A 42 2.02 -16.75 7.80
C LEU A 42 1.73 -17.69 6.61
N SER A 43 0.92 -18.72 6.82
CA SER A 43 0.52 -19.66 5.76
C SER A 43 -0.30 -18.97 4.66
N GLU A 44 -1.14 -18.00 5.00
CA GLU A 44 -1.92 -17.25 4.02
C GLU A 44 -1.04 -16.33 3.18
N VAL A 45 -0.11 -15.64 3.83
CA VAL A 45 0.87 -14.78 3.15
C VAL A 45 1.70 -15.61 2.18
N THR A 46 2.36 -16.66 2.67
CA THR A 46 3.22 -17.54 1.84
C THR A 46 2.46 -18.23 0.71
N LYS A 47 1.19 -18.62 0.93
CA LYS A 47 0.32 -19.17 -0.12
C LYS A 47 0.03 -18.14 -1.22
N LEU A 48 -0.26 -16.89 -0.86
CA LEU A 48 -0.49 -15.82 -1.84
C LEU A 48 0.76 -15.51 -2.65
N PHE A 49 1.94 -15.49 -2.01
CA PHE A 49 3.23 -15.38 -2.68
C PHE A 49 3.40 -16.47 -3.75
N ALA A 50 3.16 -17.74 -3.39
CA ALA A 50 3.22 -18.85 -4.33
C ALA A 50 2.21 -18.71 -5.49
N GLN A 51 0.97 -18.27 -5.22
CA GLN A 51 -0.06 -18.05 -6.23
C GLN A 51 0.31 -16.96 -7.25
N LYS A 52 1.17 -16.01 -6.87
CA LYS A 52 1.71 -14.96 -7.77
C LYS A 52 3.06 -15.33 -8.39
N GLY A 53 3.47 -16.60 -8.30
CA GLY A 53 4.73 -17.08 -8.87
C GLY A 53 5.98 -16.73 -8.06
N LEU A 54 5.81 -16.21 -6.83
CA LEU A 54 6.90 -15.85 -5.91
C LEU A 54 7.02 -16.92 -4.82
N LYS A 55 7.20 -18.18 -5.19
CA LYS A 55 7.27 -19.29 -4.23
C LYS A 55 8.38 -19.03 -3.20
N LEU A 56 8.03 -19.12 -1.93
CA LEU A 56 8.93 -18.88 -0.80
C LEU A 56 9.49 -20.20 -0.25
N GLU A 57 10.79 -20.23 -0.02
CA GLU A 57 11.52 -21.36 0.56
C GLU A 57 12.11 -20.94 1.91
N ALA A 58 11.75 -21.63 2.98
CA ALA A 58 12.21 -21.29 4.32
C ALA A 58 13.75 -21.38 4.41
N VAL A 59 14.34 -20.40 5.08
CA VAL A 59 15.79 -20.34 5.34
C VAL A 59 16.02 -20.65 6.82
N ALA A 60 17.08 -21.39 7.12
CA ALA A 60 17.48 -21.65 8.50
C ALA A 60 17.80 -20.32 9.22
N ARG A 61 17.50 -20.27 10.51
CA ARG A 61 17.66 -19.05 11.31
C ARG A 61 19.12 -18.66 11.55
N GLU A 62 20.04 -19.63 11.49
CA GLU A 62 21.48 -19.40 11.70
C GLU A 62 22.00 -18.30 10.78
N GLY A 63 22.61 -17.26 11.38
CA GLY A 63 23.17 -16.11 10.66
C GLY A 63 22.18 -14.95 10.44
N PHE A 64 20.99 -15.01 11.03
CA PHE A 64 19.99 -13.95 11.00
C PHE A 64 19.51 -13.54 12.40
N GLU A 65 20.28 -13.83 13.45
CA GLU A 65 19.91 -13.55 14.83
C GLU A 65 19.73 -12.05 15.11
N ASP A 66 20.44 -11.19 14.38
CA ASP A 66 20.36 -9.73 14.44
C ASP A 66 19.12 -9.14 13.75
N THR A 67 18.32 -9.97 13.08
CA THR A 67 17.10 -9.52 12.37
C THR A 67 15.87 -9.34 13.27
N VAL A 68 16.00 -9.57 14.59
CA VAL A 68 14.90 -9.37 15.54
C VAL A 68 14.55 -7.89 15.60
N LEU A 69 13.30 -7.56 15.31
CA LEU A 69 12.81 -6.19 15.31
C LEU A 69 11.83 -6.02 16.46
N LEU A 70 12.14 -5.14 17.43
CA LEU A 70 11.23 -4.78 18.52
C LEU A 70 10.73 -6.00 19.32
N GLY A 71 11.61 -7.00 19.48
CA GLY A 71 11.29 -8.27 20.15
C GLY A 71 10.52 -9.29 19.30
N ILE A 72 10.26 -8.98 18.03
CA ILE A 72 9.57 -9.87 17.08
C ILE A 72 10.59 -10.51 16.14
N GLU A 73 10.60 -11.84 16.12
CA GLU A 73 11.40 -12.64 15.20
C GLU A 73 10.73 -12.73 13.82
N PRO A 74 11.45 -12.51 12.72
CA PRO A 74 10.93 -12.75 11.39
C PRO A 74 11.08 -14.22 10.99
N GLU A 75 10.12 -14.67 10.19
CA GLU A 75 10.26 -15.85 9.36
C GLU A 75 10.93 -15.45 8.04
N ILE A 76 12.05 -16.10 7.73
CA ILE A 76 12.92 -15.70 6.61
C ILE A 76 12.78 -16.71 5.48
N PHE A 77 12.52 -16.17 4.30
CA PHE A 77 12.34 -16.95 3.08
C PHE A 77 13.29 -16.48 1.99
N ARG A 78 13.78 -17.42 1.18
CA ARG A 78 14.36 -17.16 -0.13
C ARG A 78 13.25 -17.27 -1.19
N ILE A 79 13.24 -16.38 -2.18
CA ILE A 79 12.34 -16.51 -3.33
C ILE A 79 12.91 -17.56 -4.29
N HIS A 80 12.13 -18.59 -4.62
CA HIS A 80 12.55 -19.64 -5.55
C HIS A 80 13.00 -19.04 -6.90
N GLY A 81 14.19 -19.46 -7.37
CA GLY A 81 14.79 -18.94 -8.60
C GLY A 81 15.45 -17.56 -8.45
N SER A 82 15.67 -17.10 -7.22
CA SER A 82 16.39 -15.88 -6.87
C SER A 82 17.17 -16.09 -5.55
N GLU A 83 18.18 -15.27 -5.30
CA GLU A 83 18.82 -15.20 -3.98
C GLU A 83 18.14 -14.18 -3.05
N ASP A 84 17.18 -13.41 -3.57
CA ASP A 84 16.48 -12.41 -2.77
C ASP A 84 15.75 -13.03 -1.58
N LEU A 85 15.75 -12.28 -0.47
CA LEU A 85 15.10 -12.68 0.76
C LEU A 85 13.79 -11.91 0.97
N VAL A 86 12.84 -12.56 1.63
CA VAL A 86 11.62 -11.96 2.17
C VAL A 86 11.55 -12.30 3.64
N TRP A 87 11.47 -11.28 4.48
CA TRP A 87 11.30 -11.43 5.92
C TRP A 87 9.88 -11.05 6.29
N ILE A 88 9.20 -11.93 7.01
CA ILE A 88 7.81 -11.72 7.43
C ILE A 88 7.80 -11.71 8.95
N TYR A 89 7.48 -10.57 9.53
CA TYR A 89 7.31 -10.39 10.97
C TYR A 89 5.81 -10.51 11.30
N PRO A 90 5.37 -11.60 11.93
CA PRO A 90 3.98 -11.80 12.31
C PRO A 90 3.71 -11.18 13.69
N PHE A 91 3.18 -9.95 13.70
CA PHE A 91 2.71 -9.36 14.95
C PHE A 91 1.44 -10.06 15.42
N SER A 92 1.19 -10.01 16.74
CA SER A 92 0.01 -10.62 17.36
C SER A 92 -1.29 -9.95 16.89
N SER A 93 -1.24 -8.64 16.62
CA SER A 93 -2.36 -7.86 16.11
C SER A 93 -1.92 -6.73 15.19
N HIS A 94 -2.89 -6.15 14.47
CA HIS A 94 -2.64 -4.96 13.68
C HIS A 94 -2.25 -3.75 14.54
N ARG A 95 -2.85 -3.61 15.72
CA ARG A 95 -2.55 -2.51 16.64
C ARG A 95 -1.11 -2.59 17.14
N GLU A 96 -0.64 -3.78 17.50
CA GLU A 96 0.75 -3.98 17.90
C GLU A 96 1.71 -3.58 16.77
N ARG A 97 1.46 -4.05 15.54
CA ARG A 97 2.22 -3.63 14.36
C ARG A 97 2.16 -2.11 14.15
N GLU A 98 1.00 -1.49 14.28
CA GLU A 98 0.85 -0.04 14.08
C GLU A 98 1.65 0.75 15.14
N GLN A 99 1.62 0.32 16.40
CA GLN A 99 2.35 0.97 17.48
C GLN A 99 3.88 0.85 17.33
N LEU A 100 4.35 -0.32 16.88
CA LEU A 100 5.77 -0.66 16.81
C LEU A 100 6.38 -0.32 15.44
N ALA A 101 5.62 -0.48 14.36
CA ALA A 101 6.05 -0.38 12.96
C ALA A 101 5.05 0.37 12.05
N GLY A 102 4.11 1.14 12.61
CA GLY A 102 3.07 1.84 11.84
C GLY A 102 3.61 2.92 10.91
N HIS A 103 4.76 3.51 11.24
CA HIS A 103 5.49 4.41 10.35
C HIS A 103 6.47 3.67 9.45
N TYR A 104 6.09 2.54 8.86
CA TYR A 104 6.96 1.75 7.99
C TYR A 104 7.56 2.55 6.81
N TRP A 105 6.93 3.65 6.41
CA TRP A 105 7.42 4.61 5.40
C TRP A 105 8.46 5.61 5.93
N ARG A 106 8.70 5.65 7.24
CA ARG A 106 9.73 6.42 7.96
C ARG A 106 10.41 5.52 8.98
N LEU A 107 11.32 4.70 8.48
CA LEU A 107 12.15 3.83 9.31
C LEU A 107 12.98 4.70 10.26
N ASN A 108 12.96 4.32 11.54
CA ASN A 108 13.86 4.90 12.53
C ASN A 108 15.27 4.26 12.40
N ASP A 109 16.24 4.83 13.09
CA ASP A 109 17.64 4.35 13.03
C ASP A 109 17.77 2.88 13.44
N GLU A 110 16.93 2.42 14.38
CA GLU A 110 16.90 1.02 14.82
C GLU A 110 16.47 0.07 13.68
N MET A 111 15.36 0.36 13.02
CA MET A 111 14.91 -0.41 11.85
C MET A 111 15.94 -0.37 10.72
N MET A 112 16.54 0.79 10.46
CA MET A 112 17.58 0.91 9.43
C MET A 112 18.79 0.04 9.76
N ALA A 113 19.23 0.00 11.02
CA ALA A 113 20.36 -0.79 11.46
C ALA A 113 20.13 -2.31 11.30
N VAL A 114 18.88 -2.77 11.40
CA VAL A 114 18.49 -4.17 11.17
C VAL A 114 18.57 -4.53 9.68
N PHE A 115 18.11 -3.67 8.77
CA PHE A 115 17.95 -4.05 7.35
C PHE A 115 19.15 -3.72 6.47
N LEU A 116 19.82 -2.58 6.70
CA LEU A 116 20.92 -2.11 5.86
C LEU A 116 22.09 -3.09 5.73
N PRO A 117 22.48 -3.87 6.77
CA PRO A 117 23.54 -4.88 6.63
C PRO A 117 23.22 -5.96 5.60
N HIS A 118 21.93 -6.22 5.34
CA HIS A 118 21.49 -7.30 4.46
C HIS A 118 21.12 -6.81 3.05
N SER A 119 20.60 -5.60 2.92
CA SER A 119 20.31 -5.01 1.61
C SER A 119 20.21 -3.49 1.68
N GLN A 120 20.82 -2.80 0.72
CA GLN A 120 20.69 -1.34 0.57
C GLN A 120 19.43 -0.93 -0.20
N LEU A 121 18.77 -1.88 -0.86
CA LEU A 121 17.58 -1.68 -1.69
C LEU A 121 16.34 -2.32 -1.08
N PHE A 122 16.38 -2.58 0.23
CA PHE A 122 15.27 -3.22 0.91
C PHE A 122 14.00 -2.37 0.81
N GLN A 123 12.87 -3.06 0.78
CA GLN A 123 11.55 -2.45 0.72
C GLN A 123 10.72 -2.95 1.90
N THR A 124 10.19 -2.02 2.69
CA THR A 124 9.26 -2.32 3.77
C THR A 124 7.83 -2.15 3.29
N LEU A 125 7.00 -3.13 3.66
CA LEU A 125 5.60 -3.23 3.29
C LEU A 125 4.82 -3.70 4.52
N ALA A 126 3.54 -3.37 4.59
CA ALA A 126 2.70 -3.83 5.67
C ALA A 126 1.32 -4.25 5.19
N ALA A 127 0.78 -5.29 5.81
CA ALA A 127 -0.59 -5.69 5.65
C ALA A 127 -1.17 -6.26 6.94
N LYS A 128 -2.23 -5.63 7.46
CA LYS A 128 -2.90 -6.03 8.71
C LYS A 128 -1.90 -6.14 9.86
N ASN A 129 -1.62 -7.34 10.37
CA ASN A 129 -0.64 -7.62 11.44
C ASN A 129 0.74 -8.03 10.91
N MET A 130 0.94 -8.04 9.60
CA MET A 130 2.20 -8.45 8.98
C MET A 130 3.04 -7.22 8.64
N PHE A 131 4.32 -7.26 9.00
CA PHE A 131 5.34 -6.38 8.46
C PHE A 131 6.27 -7.23 7.58
N ILE A 132 6.41 -6.82 6.33
CA ILE A 132 7.08 -7.60 5.28
C ILE A 132 8.25 -6.78 4.76
N VAL A 133 9.43 -7.38 4.74
CA VAL A 133 10.64 -6.76 4.21
C VAL A 133 11.14 -7.58 3.05
N TYR A 134 11.19 -6.97 1.87
CA TYR A 134 11.85 -7.55 0.71
C TYR A 134 13.30 -7.06 0.68
N CYS A 135 14.24 -7.99 0.76
CA CYS A 135 15.67 -7.73 0.79
C CYS A 135 16.29 -8.31 -0.50
N PRO A 136 16.37 -7.52 -1.59
CA PRO A 136 17.03 -7.99 -2.80
C PRO A 136 18.53 -8.12 -2.57
N LEU A 137 19.12 -9.19 -3.11
CA LEU A 137 20.57 -9.40 -3.10
C LEU A 137 21.13 -9.04 -4.47
N LEU A 138 21.27 -7.74 -4.72
CA LEU A 138 21.94 -7.20 -5.90
C LEU A 138 23.36 -6.78 -5.53
N ASP A 139 24.32 -7.19 -6.36
CA ASP A 139 25.66 -6.62 -6.28
C ASP A 139 25.70 -5.18 -6.83
N ILE A 140 26.78 -4.49 -6.48
CA ILE A 140 27.00 -3.08 -6.85
C ILE A 140 27.12 -2.91 -8.37
N GLU A 141 27.67 -3.91 -9.07
CA GLU A 141 27.84 -3.87 -10.53
C GLU A 141 26.48 -3.93 -11.25
N SER A 142 25.57 -4.78 -10.80
CA SER A 142 24.19 -4.90 -11.30
C SER A 142 23.43 -3.59 -11.13
N LEU A 143 23.62 -2.94 -9.98
CA LEU A 143 23.08 -1.61 -9.68
C LEU A 143 23.59 -0.52 -10.62
N LYS A 144 24.90 -0.50 -10.92
CA LYS A 144 25.52 0.49 -11.81
C LYS A 144 25.14 0.29 -13.27
N THR A 145 25.12 -0.96 -13.72
CA THR A 145 24.86 -1.31 -15.12
C THR A 145 23.39 -1.24 -15.48
N MET A 146 22.49 -1.29 -14.48
CA MET A 146 21.05 -1.43 -14.68
C MET A 146 20.71 -2.58 -15.64
N GLY A 147 21.48 -3.67 -15.55
CA GLY A 147 21.37 -4.84 -16.41
C GLY A 147 20.17 -5.75 -16.10
N PRO A 148 20.16 -6.98 -16.64
CA PRO A 148 19.06 -7.93 -16.47
C PRO A 148 18.68 -8.24 -15.02
N ASP A 149 19.66 -8.28 -14.10
CA ASP A 149 19.42 -8.54 -12.69
C ASP A 149 18.71 -7.37 -12.01
N TYR A 150 19.10 -6.14 -12.34
CA TYR A 150 18.39 -4.94 -11.89
C TYR A 150 16.96 -4.88 -12.44
N ALA A 151 16.76 -5.19 -13.73
CA ALA A 151 15.44 -5.25 -14.32
C ALA A 151 14.55 -6.31 -13.64
N SER A 152 15.13 -7.47 -13.34
CA SER A 152 14.46 -8.56 -12.62
C SER A 152 14.08 -8.16 -11.20
N TYR A 153 14.96 -7.46 -10.48
CA TYR A 153 14.64 -6.84 -9.19
C TYR A 153 13.48 -5.85 -9.28
N VAL A 154 13.50 -4.92 -10.24
CA VAL A 154 12.43 -3.93 -10.40
C VAL A 154 11.09 -4.63 -10.64
N GLN A 155 11.08 -5.69 -11.46
CA GLN A 155 9.87 -6.49 -11.70
C GLN A 155 9.41 -7.22 -10.43
N ARG A 156 10.31 -7.85 -9.67
CA ARG A 156 9.98 -8.54 -8.42
C ARG A 156 9.50 -7.60 -7.33
N SER A 157 10.20 -6.48 -7.10
CA SER A 157 9.78 -5.43 -6.17
C SER A 157 8.38 -4.92 -6.50
N LYS A 158 8.09 -4.67 -7.79
CA LYS A 158 6.74 -4.29 -8.23
C LYS A 158 5.71 -5.38 -7.94
N ALA A 159 6.01 -6.64 -8.26
CA ALA A 159 5.10 -7.76 -8.04
C ALA A 159 4.79 -7.97 -6.54
N ILE A 160 5.80 -7.90 -5.66
CA ILE A 160 5.62 -8.01 -4.21
C ILE A 160 4.79 -6.83 -3.69
N ARG A 161 5.08 -5.61 -4.13
CA ARG A 161 4.30 -4.43 -3.75
C ARG A 161 2.83 -4.58 -4.14
N GLU A 162 2.58 -5.01 -5.38
CA GLU A 162 1.21 -5.23 -5.88
C GLU A 162 0.48 -6.34 -5.11
N LEU A 163 1.19 -7.42 -4.75
CA LEU A 163 0.66 -8.49 -3.90
C LEU A 163 0.24 -7.96 -2.53
N VAL A 164 1.12 -7.25 -1.83
CA VAL A 164 0.81 -6.74 -0.50
C VAL A 164 -0.34 -5.73 -0.55
N LEU A 165 -0.30 -4.81 -1.52
CA LEU A 165 -1.35 -3.82 -1.69
C LEU A 165 -2.71 -4.45 -2.03
N ARG A 166 -2.78 -5.24 -3.10
CA ARG A 166 -4.06 -5.67 -3.68
C ARG A 166 -4.60 -6.93 -3.02
N ASP A 167 -3.73 -7.91 -2.80
CA ASP A 167 -4.17 -9.24 -2.37
C ASP A 167 -4.21 -9.35 -0.84
N LEU A 168 -3.25 -8.74 -0.11
CA LEU A 168 -3.26 -8.78 1.36
C LEU A 168 -4.11 -7.67 2.00
N ASN A 169 -4.07 -6.46 1.46
CA ASN A 169 -4.84 -5.31 1.98
C ASN A 169 -6.16 -5.04 1.23
N GLY A 170 -6.49 -5.81 0.18
CA GLY A 170 -7.71 -5.57 -0.61
C GLY A 170 -7.68 -4.25 -1.39
N GLY A 171 -6.48 -3.74 -1.66
CA GLY A 171 -6.28 -2.47 -2.34
C GLY A 171 -6.72 -2.46 -3.80
N LYS A 172 -6.94 -1.25 -4.30
CA LYS A 172 -7.42 -0.97 -5.65
C LYS A 172 -6.41 -0.09 -6.38
N ARG A 173 -6.41 -0.21 -7.70
CA ARG A 173 -5.76 0.75 -8.60
C ARG A 173 -6.85 1.46 -9.37
N LEU A 174 -6.78 2.78 -9.35
CA LEU A 174 -7.67 3.66 -10.08
C LEU A 174 -6.80 4.41 -11.09
N VAL A 175 -7.33 4.57 -12.29
CA VAL A 175 -6.67 5.32 -13.35
C VAL A 175 -7.56 6.51 -13.67
N PHE A 176 -6.99 7.71 -13.66
CA PHE A 176 -7.66 8.93 -14.07
C PHE A 176 -6.96 9.48 -15.30
N GLN A 177 -7.74 9.94 -16.28
CA GLN A 177 -7.24 10.44 -17.55
C GLN A 177 -7.91 11.76 -17.89
N GLY A 178 -7.15 12.64 -18.52
CA GLY A 178 -7.67 13.87 -19.10
C GLY A 178 -6.76 14.36 -20.21
N GLU A 179 -7.35 15.11 -21.13
CA GLU A 179 -6.66 15.64 -22.29
C GLU A 179 -7.06 17.10 -22.51
N GLY A 180 -6.06 17.98 -22.51
CA GLY A 180 -6.17 19.38 -22.92
C GLY A 180 -5.96 19.55 -24.41
N GLN A 181 -5.67 20.77 -24.87
CA GLN A 181 -5.36 20.97 -26.29
C GLN A 181 -3.98 20.42 -26.65
N TYR A 182 -3.01 20.54 -25.74
CA TYR A 182 -1.61 20.22 -26.01
C TYR A 182 -1.05 19.09 -25.16
N TRP A 183 -1.68 18.77 -24.02
CA TRP A 183 -1.23 17.72 -23.13
C TRP A 183 -2.30 16.66 -22.91
N MET A 184 -1.83 15.43 -22.68
CA MET A 184 -2.61 14.34 -22.13
C MET A 184 -1.98 13.93 -20.81
N VAL A 185 -2.78 13.66 -19.78
CA VAL A 185 -2.30 13.25 -18.47
C VAL A 185 -3.02 12.00 -18.02
N GLU A 186 -2.23 11.10 -17.44
CA GLU A 186 -2.69 9.92 -16.75
C GLU A 186 -2.21 9.97 -15.30
N VAL A 187 -3.11 9.65 -14.37
CA VAL A 187 -2.82 9.51 -12.95
C VAL A 187 -3.22 8.10 -12.54
N VAL A 188 -2.27 7.35 -11.98
CA VAL A 188 -2.49 6.05 -11.38
C VAL A 188 -2.47 6.24 -9.86
N LEU A 189 -3.59 5.93 -9.23
CA LEU A 189 -3.78 5.96 -7.79
C LEU A 189 -3.89 4.52 -7.27
N ASP A 190 -2.87 4.09 -6.55
CA ASP A 190 -2.85 2.85 -5.79
C ASP A 190 -3.32 3.15 -4.37
N CYS A 191 -4.37 2.47 -3.89
CA CYS A 191 -4.98 2.78 -2.60
C CYS A 191 -5.54 1.55 -1.87
N PHE A 192 -5.65 1.62 -0.55
CA PHE A 192 -6.49 0.71 0.23
C PHE A 192 -7.09 1.44 1.44
N GLY A 193 -8.19 0.87 1.94
CA GLY A 193 -8.84 1.27 3.17
C GLY A 193 -9.44 0.02 3.81
N GLN A 194 -9.12 -0.24 5.07
CA GLN A 194 -9.58 -1.43 5.76
C GLN A 194 -9.92 -1.13 7.22
N PHE A 195 -11.02 -1.72 7.68
CA PHE A 195 -11.34 -1.75 9.10
C PHE A 195 -10.53 -2.82 9.82
N TYR A 196 -10.19 -2.55 11.08
CA TYR A 196 -9.57 -3.53 11.96
C TYR A 196 -10.20 -3.47 13.35
N LYS A 197 -10.07 -4.56 14.12
CA LYS A 197 -10.37 -4.55 15.55
C LYS A 197 -9.07 -4.60 16.32
N ASP A 198 -8.95 -3.74 17.31
CA ASP A 198 -7.82 -3.82 18.22
C ASP A 198 -8.00 -4.91 19.28
N ASP A 199 -7.00 -5.05 20.15
CA ASP A 199 -6.98 -6.07 21.21
C ASP A 199 -8.09 -5.86 22.26
N GLN A 200 -8.73 -4.69 22.28
CA GLN A 200 -9.87 -4.34 23.13
C GLN A 200 -11.22 -4.49 22.39
N GLY A 201 -11.19 -4.94 21.12
CA GLY A 201 -12.36 -5.09 20.26
C GLY A 201 -12.88 -3.77 19.68
N VAL A 202 -12.14 -2.67 19.83
CA VAL A 202 -12.48 -1.35 19.29
C VAL A 202 -12.22 -1.34 17.79
N LEU A 203 -13.18 -0.82 17.02
CA LEU A 203 -13.07 -0.69 15.58
C LEU A 203 -12.16 0.49 15.21
N GLY A 204 -11.08 0.20 14.48
CA GLY A 204 -10.20 1.18 13.85
C GLY A 204 -10.30 1.13 12.32
N TYR A 205 -9.66 2.10 11.66
CA TYR A 205 -9.60 2.19 10.20
C TYR A 205 -8.18 2.58 9.78
N GLU A 206 -7.57 1.76 8.92
CA GLU A 206 -6.30 2.06 8.27
C GLU A 206 -6.55 2.40 6.80
N SER A 207 -5.84 3.39 6.27
CA SER A 207 -5.82 3.67 4.84
C SER A 207 -4.45 4.13 4.37
N TRP A 208 -4.20 3.97 3.07
CA TRP A 208 -3.00 4.44 2.41
C TRP A 208 -3.26 4.64 0.94
N SER A 209 -2.62 5.65 0.34
CA SER A 209 -2.52 5.84 -1.10
C SER A 209 -1.13 6.27 -1.55
N GLU A 210 -0.82 5.91 -2.81
CA GLU A 210 0.21 6.53 -3.63
C GLU A 210 -0.38 6.89 -5.00
N ALA A 211 -0.24 8.17 -5.37
CA ALA A 211 -0.54 8.68 -6.69
C ALA A 211 0.75 8.85 -7.49
N SER A 212 0.71 8.45 -8.77
CA SER A 212 1.78 8.70 -9.74
C SER A 212 1.17 9.21 -11.04
N ALA A 213 1.79 10.22 -11.66
CA ALA A 213 1.29 10.77 -12.91
C ALA A 213 2.33 10.81 -14.02
N VAL A 214 1.83 10.63 -15.24
CA VAL A 214 2.59 10.79 -16.47
C VAL A 214 1.83 11.79 -17.34
N ALA A 215 2.58 12.71 -17.94
CA ALA A 215 2.04 13.63 -18.94
C ALA A 215 2.69 13.34 -20.30
N LYS A 216 1.92 13.57 -21.37
CA LYS A 216 2.38 13.51 -22.76
C LYS A 216 2.06 14.81 -23.47
N TYR A 217 3.09 15.47 -24.00
CA TYR A 217 2.91 16.58 -24.93
C TYR A 217 2.54 16.06 -26.32
N LYS A 218 1.52 16.65 -26.94
CA LYS A 218 1.01 16.26 -28.27
C LYS A 218 1.71 16.98 -29.43
N GLY A 219 2.45 18.05 -29.14
CA GLY A 219 3.25 18.78 -30.11
C GLY A 219 4.68 18.26 -30.23
N ASP A 220 5.57 19.07 -30.82
CA ASP A 220 7.00 18.77 -30.91
C ASP A 220 7.69 18.91 -29.53
N PRO A 221 8.17 17.81 -28.92
CA PRO A 221 8.76 17.84 -27.59
C PRO A 221 10.00 18.74 -27.49
N GLY A 222 10.74 18.92 -28.59
CA GLY A 222 11.94 19.75 -28.63
C GLY A 222 11.67 21.24 -28.37
N GLN A 223 10.41 21.66 -28.43
CA GLN A 223 9.98 23.03 -28.16
C GLN A 223 9.80 23.30 -26.66
N ILE A 224 9.68 22.26 -25.84
CA ILE A 224 9.45 22.38 -24.40
C ILE A 224 10.78 22.52 -23.67
N LYS A 225 11.09 23.74 -23.22
CA LYS A 225 12.31 24.04 -22.42
C LYS A 225 12.10 23.84 -20.92
N SER A 226 10.93 24.21 -20.45
CA SER A 226 10.50 23.99 -19.08
C SER A 226 9.00 24.14 -18.99
N PHE A 227 8.41 23.47 -18.00
CA PHE A 227 7.03 23.63 -17.65
C PHE A 227 6.85 23.47 -16.14
N SER A 228 5.83 24.14 -15.61
CA SER A 228 5.34 23.89 -14.26
C SER A 228 3.96 23.27 -14.34
N TYR A 229 3.67 22.38 -13.40
CA TYR A 229 2.38 21.72 -13.33
C TYR A 229 1.89 21.66 -11.89
N THR A 230 0.58 21.52 -11.76
CA THR A 230 -0.12 21.22 -10.51
C THR A 230 -1.13 20.12 -10.81
N LEU A 231 -1.11 19.05 -10.01
CA LEU A 231 -2.21 18.11 -9.92
C LEU A 231 -2.93 18.33 -8.59
N GLU A 232 -4.23 18.56 -8.65
CA GLU A 232 -5.08 18.70 -7.46
C GLU A 232 -6.01 17.48 -7.36
N GLY A 233 -6.09 16.92 -6.16
CA GLY A 233 -7.06 15.89 -5.78
C GLY A 233 -7.78 16.28 -4.50
N ALA A 234 -8.66 15.42 -3.99
CA ALA A 234 -9.53 15.77 -2.87
C ALA A 234 -8.79 16.02 -1.54
N TYR A 235 -7.59 15.45 -1.37
CA TYR A 235 -6.86 15.44 -0.10
C TYR A 235 -5.48 16.08 -0.18
N GLY A 236 -5.17 16.73 -1.31
CA GLY A 236 -3.92 17.45 -1.48
C GLY A 236 -3.67 17.83 -2.93
N SER A 237 -2.63 18.63 -3.11
CA SER A 237 -2.08 18.90 -4.42
C SER A 237 -0.59 18.59 -4.40
N TYR A 238 -0.06 18.19 -5.55
CA TYR A 238 1.38 18.21 -5.75
C TYR A 238 1.69 18.96 -7.04
N SER A 239 2.73 19.76 -6.96
CA SER A 239 3.19 20.60 -8.05
C SER A 239 4.68 20.39 -8.27
N GLY A 240 5.15 20.79 -9.44
CA GLY A 240 6.55 20.67 -9.77
C GLY A 240 6.94 21.46 -10.99
N ILE A 241 8.25 21.62 -11.14
CA ILE A 241 8.87 22.15 -12.34
C ILE A 241 9.64 21.00 -13.00
N ARG A 242 9.59 20.95 -14.33
CA ARG A 242 10.33 20.01 -15.16
C ARG A 242 10.99 20.76 -16.31
N GLN A 243 12.12 20.26 -16.78
CA GLN A 243 12.95 20.93 -17.78
C GLN A 243 13.07 20.12 -19.08
N THR A 244 12.69 18.85 -19.08
CA THR A 244 12.85 17.98 -20.24
C THR A 244 11.67 17.04 -20.40
N LEU A 245 11.37 16.74 -21.66
CA LEU A 245 10.51 15.63 -22.08
C LEU A 245 11.40 14.57 -22.73
N SER A 246 10.94 13.32 -22.77
CA SER A 246 11.51 12.33 -23.69
C SER A 246 11.22 12.70 -25.14
N SER A 247 11.92 12.05 -26.08
CA SER A 247 11.78 12.31 -27.51
C SER A 247 10.38 12.04 -28.07
N ASP A 248 9.57 11.25 -27.36
CA ASP A 248 8.16 10.96 -27.69
C ASP A 248 7.16 11.83 -26.90
N GLY A 249 7.65 12.85 -26.21
CA GLY A 249 6.85 13.85 -25.51
C GLY A 249 6.39 13.47 -24.11
N LEU A 250 6.86 12.34 -23.57
CA LEU A 250 6.48 11.87 -22.25
C LEU A 250 7.32 12.49 -21.13
N VAL A 251 6.70 12.56 -19.95
CA VAL A 251 7.38 12.95 -18.71
C VAL A 251 6.69 12.36 -17.50
N ARG A 252 7.51 11.79 -16.61
CA ARG A 252 7.06 11.37 -15.30
C ARG A 252 6.96 12.59 -14.39
N LEU A 253 5.76 12.81 -13.87
CA LEU A 253 5.50 13.86 -12.90
C LEU A 253 5.88 13.36 -11.49
N GLY A 254 5.62 14.20 -10.49
CA GLY A 254 5.84 13.84 -9.09
C GLY A 254 4.97 12.67 -8.64
N ARG A 255 5.33 12.09 -7.49
CA ARG A 255 4.50 11.15 -6.75
C ARG A 255 4.01 11.82 -5.47
N GLY A 256 2.83 11.45 -5.02
CA GLY A 256 2.26 11.90 -3.75
C GLY A 256 1.72 10.71 -2.97
N ASN A 257 1.91 10.70 -1.65
CA ASN A 257 1.41 9.66 -0.75
C ASN A 257 0.49 10.30 0.30
N GLY A 258 -0.55 9.58 0.72
CA GLY A 258 -1.52 10.11 1.68
C GLY A 258 -2.45 9.07 2.29
N LEU A 259 -3.42 9.57 3.07
CA LEU A 259 -4.56 8.80 3.57
C LEU A 259 -5.71 8.89 2.55
N VAL A 260 -6.59 7.89 2.53
CA VAL A 260 -7.66 7.78 1.53
C VAL A 260 -9.03 7.91 2.20
N GLY A 261 -9.84 8.83 1.68
CA GLY A 261 -11.26 8.95 2.01
C GLY A 261 -12.16 8.17 1.04
N LYS A 262 -13.25 8.78 0.55
CA LYS A 262 -14.13 8.15 -0.44
C LYS A 262 -13.59 8.35 -1.85
N VAL A 263 -13.45 7.24 -2.59
CA VAL A 263 -12.87 7.07 -3.94
C VAL A 263 -13.55 7.88 -5.07
N GLU A 264 -14.62 8.62 -4.79
CA GLU A 264 -15.33 9.45 -5.76
C GLU A 264 -14.65 10.82 -5.87
N GLU A 265 -13.49 10.87 -6.51
CA GLU A 265 -12.63 12.07 -6.53
C GLU A 265 -12.53 12.69 -7.92
N LYS A 266 -12.83 14.00 -7.99
CA LYS A 266 -12.46 14.84 -9.12
C LYS A 266 -10.98 15.21 -8.97
N HIS A 267 -10.20 14.93 -9.99
CA HIS A 267 -8.82 15.39 -10.09
C HIS A 267 -8.75 16.49 -11.14
N SER A 268 -7.96 17.52 -10.90
CA SER A 268 -7.71 18.58 -11.89
C SER A 268 -6.22 18.66 -12.19
N PHE A 269 -5.89 18.96 -13.43
CA PHE A 269 -4.52 19.18 -13.87
C PHE A 269 -4.39 20.57 -14.46
N SER A 270 -3.33 21.27 -14.09
CA SER A 270 -2.95 22.57 -14.64
C SER A 270 -1.49 22.56 -15.02
N ILE A 271 -1.15 23.11 -16.19
CA ILE A 271 0.21 23.17 -16.70
C ILE A 271 0.49 24.52 -17.36
N LYS A 272 1.72 25.03 -17.19
CA LYS A 272 2.22 26.27 -17.81
C LYS A 272 3.57 26.00 -18.47
N TRP A 273 3.72 26.37 -19.73
CA TRP A 273 4.94 26.17 -20.52
C TRP A 273 5.05 27.25 -21.59
N ASN A 274 6.25 27.74 -21.92
CA ASN A 274 6.47 28.68 -23.04
C ASN A 274 5.50 29.89 -23.10
N GLY A 275 5.04 30.41 -21.96
CA GLY A 275 4.04 31.49 -21.90
C GLY A 275 2.59 31.07 -22.18
N GLN A 276 2.35 29.78 -22.44
CA GLN A 276 1.04 29.16 -22.56
C GLN A 276 0.62 28.49 -21.24
N ALA A 277 -0.68 28.26 -21.10
CA ALA A 277 -1.25 27.54 -19.98
C ALA A 277 -2.48 26.76 -20.45
N GLU A 278 -2.70 25.59 -19.85
CA GLU A 278 -3.97 24.88 -19.96
C GLU A 278 -4.30 24.20 -18.64
N ALA A 279 -5.60 24.00 -18.42
CA ALA A 279 -6.13 23.29 -17.28
C ALA A 279 -7.33 22.45 -17.74
N PHE A 280 -7.45 21.25 -17.19
CA PHE A 280 -8.53 20.33 -17.51
C PHE A 280 -8.74 19.35 -16.36
N ASP A 281 -9.95 18.81 -16.28
CA ASP A 281 -10.30 17.78 -15.30
C ASP A 281 -9.84 16.41 -15.78
N LEU A 282 -9.57 15.52 -14.83
CA LEU A 282 -9.31 14.11 -15.08
C LEU A 282 -10.50 13.28 -14.62
N GLU A 283 -10.93 12.37 -15.48
CA GLU A 283 -12.03 11.45 -15.22
C GLU A 283 -11.49 10.06 -14.93
N ALA A 284 -12.16 9.32 -14.05
CA ALA A 284 -11.82 7.93 -13.78
C ALA A 284 -12.04 7.08 -15.04
N ASP A 285 -11.03 6.35 -15.50
CA ASP A 285 -11.17 5.33 -16.53
C ASP A 285 -11.92 4.13 -15.91
N PRO A 286 -13.16 3.83 -16.35
CA PRO A 286 -13.99 2.79 -15.75
C PRO A 286 -13.41 1.38 -15.94
N PHE A 287 -12.46 1.22 -16.86
CA PHE A 287 -11.77 -0.04 -17.12
C PHE A 287 -10.38 -0.10 -16.46
N GLY A 288 -9.92 0.99 -15.84
CA GLY A 288 -8.59 1.07 -15.21
C GLY A 288 -7.43 0.86 -16.20
N MET A 289 -7.64 1.18 -17.48
CA MET A 289 -6.63 0.96 -18.51
C MET A 289 -5.56 2.05 -18.48
N ILE A 290 -4.30 1.62 -18.33
CA ILE A 290 -3.12 2.47 -18.43
C ILE A 290 -2.78 2.66 -19.91
N ARG A 291 -2.75 3.91 -20.38
CA ARG A 291 -2.49 4.28 -21.78
C ARG A 291 -1.12 4.92 -21.96
N LEU A 292 -0.51 5.42 -20.89
CA LEU A 292 0.84 5.99 -20.91
C LEU A 292 1.83 5.08 -20.20
N PRO A 293 3.06 4.90 -20.71
CA PRO A 293 4.04 4.04 -20.06
C PRO A 293 4.58 4.70 -18.78
N TYR A 294 4.50 3.95 -17.68
CA TYR A 294 4.94 4.33 -16.33
C TYR A 294 6.34 3.87 -15.97
#